data_AF-A0A7W6BFD4-F1
#
_entry.id   AF-A0A7W6BFD4-F1
#
_cell.length_a   1.000
_cell.length_b   1.000
_cell.length_c   1.000
_cell.angle_alpha   90.00
_cell.angle_beta   90.00
_cell.angle_gamma   90.00
#
_symmetry.space_group_name_H-M   'P 1'
#
loop_
_entity.id
_entity.type
_entity.pdbx_description
1 polymer ?
#
loop_
_entity_poly.entity_id
_entity_poly.type
_entity_poly.pdbx_seq_one_letter_code
_entity_poly.pdbx_strand_id
1 'polypeptide(L)'
;MGTQAPWPDSRQIEQDLIISRALCDLFSAPKLKGKIAFRGGTAINKLLFKRPMHYSEDIDLVQITAEPIGPTIDAIRGALAWIGKCKAEQAGHSAHLVFRFAPEAEPGTSLKLKVEINTREHASLYGTQGYPFKVENGWFNGVADIISYDKEELFVTKLRAHLQRRKNRDLFDLHEGFRELSLHPERLVAAFEHYLSLEENVITRANAEHRGDQSAHYAGQRAA
;
A
#
# COMPACT_ATOMS: atom_id res chain seq x y z
N MET A 1 4.18 -20.26 -16.74
CA MET A 1 5.31 -19.31 -16.83
C MET A 1 5.25 -18.44 -15.59
N GLY A 2 6.21 -18.58 -14.68
CA GLY A 2 6.25 -17.80 -13.44
C GLY A 2 6.44 -16.32 -13.76
N THR A 3 5.70 -15.45 -13.07
CA THR A 3 5.92 -14.01 -13.11
C THR A 3 7.31 -13.70 -12.57
N GLN A 4 8.22 -13.26 -13.45
CA GLN A 4 9.54 -12.77 -13.07
C GLN A 4 9.38 -11.37 -12.47
N ALA A 5 9.89 -11.15 -11.26
CA ALA A 5 9.94 -9.81 -10.67
C ALA A 5 10.86 -8.93 -11.55
N PRO A 6 10.44 -7.72 -11.96
CA PRO A 6 11.20 -6.88 -12.89
C PRO A 6 12.35 -6.11 -12.20
N TRP A 7 12.78 -6.55 -11.02
CA TRP A 7 13.75 -5.83 -10.21
C TRP A 7 15.18 -6.19 -10.61
N PRO A 8 16.06 -5.21 -10.87
CA PRO A 8 17.43 -5.48 -11.29
C PRO A 8 18.34 -5.94 -10.13
N ASP A 9 17.97 -5.67 -8.88
CA ASP A 9 18.71 -6.06 -7.69
C ASP A 9 18.08 -7.33 -7.06
N SER A 10 18.87 -8.38 -6.87
CA SER A 10 18.44 -9.63 -6.24
C SER A 10 17.81 -9.43 -4.86
N ARG A 11 18.26 -8.42 -4.10
CA ARG A 11 17.68 -8.07 -2.79
C ARG A 11 16.26 -7.55 -2.90
N GLN A 12 15.94 -6.83 -3.99
CA GLN A 12 14.59 -6.36 -4.27
C GLN A 12 13.68 -7.51 -4.70
N ILE A 13 14.22 -8.49 -5.45
CA ILE A 13 13.50 -9.73 -5.78
C ILE A 13 13.16 -10.49 -4.49
N GLU A 14 14.14 -10.65 -3.60
CA GLU A 14 13.95 -11.34 -2.33
C GLU A 14 12.95 -10.61 -1.41
N GLN A 15 13.07 -9.29 -1.26
CA GLN A 15 12.09 -8.49 -0.52
C GLN A 15 10.68 -8.64 -1.11
N ASP A 16 10.53 -8.61 -2.44
CA ASP A 16 9.24 -8.76 -3.11
C ASP A 16 8.60 -10.12 -2.85
N LEU A 17 9.40 -11.19 -2.82
CA LEU A 17 8.96 -12.54 -2.45
C LEU A 17 8.54 -12.61 -0.97
N ILE A 18 9.31 -12.01 -0.07
CA ILE A 18 8.99 -11.94 1.36
C ILE A 18 7.69 -11.17 1.60
N ILE A 19 7.48 -10.03 0.93
CA ILE A 19 6.24 -9.27 0.99
C ILE A 19 5.07 -10.12 0.49
N SER A 20 5.24 -10.82 -0.63
CA SER A 20 4.18 -11.65 -1.21
C SER A 20 3.77 -12.78 -0.27
N ARG A 21 4.73 -13.48 0.34
CA ARG A 21 4.46 -14.51 1.35
C ARG A 21 3.83 -13.90 2.61
N ALA A 22 4.36 -12.78 3.09
CA ALA A 22 3.82 -12.09 4.26
C ALA A 22 2.35 -11.70 4.04
N LEU A 23 1.97 -11.23 2.85
CA LEU A 23 0.57 -10.95 2.53
C LEU A 23 -0.29 -12.22 2.58
N CYS A 24 0.18 -13.35 2.03
CA CYS A 24 -0.55 -14.61 2.16
C CYS A 24 -0.74 -15.02 3.63
N ASP A 25 0.31 -14.94 4.46
CA ASP A 25 0.28 -15.34 5.86
C ASP A 25 -0.63 -14.41 6.70
N LEU A 26 -0.57 -13.10 6.46
CA LEU A 26 -1.41 -12.10 7.14
C LEU A 26 -2.90 -12.30 6.85
N PHE A 27 -3.27 -12.47 5.58
CA PHE A 27 -4.66 -12.57 5.17
C PHE A 27 -5.24 -13.99 5.30
N SER A 28 -4.40 -15.00 5.52
CA SER A 28 -4.83 -16.36 5.87
C SER A 28 -4.92 -16.61 7.38
N ALA A 29 -4.35 -15.72 8.21
CA ALA A 29 -4.34 -15.88 9.65
C ALA A 29 -5.75 -15.71 10.26
N PRO A 30 -6.32 -16.73 10.94
CA PRO A 30 -7.69 -16.65 11.47
C PRO A 30 -7.91 -15.49 12.45
N LYS A 31 -6.87 -15.13 13.22
CA LYS A 31 -6.92 -14.03 14.20
C LYS A 31 -6.97 -12.64 13.56
N LEU A 32 -6.65 -12.51 12.27
CA LEU A 32 -6.62 -11.24 11.53
C LEU A 32 -7.84 -11.06 10.59
N LYS A 33 -8.66 -12.09 10.44
CA LYS A 33 -9.84 -12.06 9.57
C LYS A 33 -10.80 -10.92 9.98
N GLY A 34 -11.09 -10.03 9.04
CA GLY A 34 -11.96 -8.87 9.26
C GLY A 34 -11.37 -7.75 10.12
N LYS A 35 -10.10 -7.86 10.54
CA LYS A 35 -9.43 -6.86 11.38
C LYS A 35 -8.55 -5.90 10.60
N ILE A 36 -7.99 -6.36 9.49
CA ILE A 36 -7.02 -5.59 8.70
C ILE A 36 -7.45 -5.50 7.23
N ALA A 37 -7.20 -4.34 6.63
CA ALA A 37 -7.30 -4.12 5.18
C ALA A 37 -5.95 -3.63 4.65
N PHE A 38 -5.52 -4.14 3.49
CA PHE A 38 -4.30 -3.71 2.81
C PHE A 38 -4.53 -2.41 2.04
N ARG A 39 -3.58 -1.48 2.05
CA ARG A 39 -3.65 -0.22 1.31
C ARG A 39 -2.28 0.26 0.82
N GLY A 40 -2.26 1.47 0.29
CA GLY A 40 -1.02 2.17 -0.09
C GLY A 40 -0.47 1.72 -1.44
N GLY A 41 0.75 2.16 -1.73
CA GLY A 41 1.41 1.91 -3.02
C GLY A 41 1.67 0.43 -3.29
N THR A 42 2.02 -0.32 -2.24
CA THR A 42 2.25 -1.76 -2.36
C THR A 42 0.96 -2.51 -2.70
N ALA A 43 -0.19 -2.12 -2.12
CA ALA A 43 -1.49 -2.69 -2.48
C ALA A 43 -1.85 -2.42 -3.94
N ILE A 44 -1.69 -1.17 -4.40
CA ILE A 44 -1.91 -0.82 -5.82
C ILE A 44 -1.06 -1.71 -6.74
N ASN A 45 0.24 -1.83 -6.46
CA ASN A 45 1.17 -2.60 -7.29
C ASN A 45 0.91 -4.11 -7.27
N LYS A 46 0.53 -4.68 -6.12
CA LYS A 46 0.35 -6.13 -5.96
C LYS A 46 -1.04 -6.62 -6.37
N LEU A 47 -2.08 -5.81 -6.16
CA LEU A 47 -3.47 -6.23 -6.33
C LEU A 47 -4.09 -5.76 -7.64
N LEU A 48 -3.72 -4.57 -8.13
CA LEU A 48 -4.42 -3.94 -9.26
C LEU A 48 -3.65 -4.07 -10.57
N PHE A 49 -2.35 -3.81 -10.55
CA PHE A 49 -1.53 -3.90 -11.76
C PHE A 49 -1.12 -5.35 -12.08
N LYS A 50 -1.12 -5.69 -13.38
CA LYS A 50 -0.66 -7.01 -13.86
C LYS A 50 0.83 -7.22 -13.68
N ARG A 51 1.60 -6.12 -13.69
CA ARG A 51 3.03 -6.08 -13.47
C ARG A 51 3.31 -4.95 -12.49
N PRO A 52 4.22 -5.14 -11.52
CA PRO A 52 4.50 -4.09 -10.56
C PRO A 52 5.17 -2.92 -11.28
N MET A 53 4.66 -1.72 -11.05
CA MET A 53 5.06 -0.51 -11.80
C MET A 53 6.36 0.10 -11.28
N HIS A 54 6.58 0.00 -9.98
CA HIS A 54 7.79 0.44 -9.32
C HIS A 54 8.02 -0.37 -8.04
N TYR A 55 9.26 -0.39 -7.55
CA TYR A 55 9.59 -1.10 -6.32
C TYR A 55 8.89 -0.45 -5.11
N SER A 56 8.41 -1.28 -4.18
CA SER A 56 7.82 -0.89 -2.89
C SER A 56 8.17 -1.94 -1.85
N GLU A 57 8.54 -1.52 -0.64
CA GLU A 57 9.12 -2.41 0.38
C GLU A 57 8.33 -2.52 1.70
N ASP A 58 7.31 -1.67 1.85
CA ASP A 58 6.49 -1.59 3.07
C ASP A 58 5.09 -2.22 2.86
N ILE A 59 4.49 -2.73 3.94
CA ILE A 59 3.10 -3.17 3.97
C ILE A 59 2.29 -2.17 4.80
N ASP A 60 1.40 -1.44 4.14
CA ASP A 60 0.48 -0.50 4.80
C ASP A 60 -0.88 -1.15 5.04
N LEU A 61 -1.29 -1.24 6.29
CA LEU A 61 -2.57 -1.80 6.72
C LEU A 61 -3.45 -0.71 7.36
N VAL A 62 -4.75 -0.98 7.36
CA VAL A 62 -5.73 -0.25 8.18
C VAL A 62 -6.40 -1.23 9.11
N GLN A 63 -6.58 -0.82 10.35
CA GLN A 63 -7.48 -1.50 11.27
C GLN A 63 -8.93 -1.23 10.84
N ILE A 64 -9.65 -2.26 10.42
CA ILE A 64 -11.03 -2.09 9.90
C ILE A 64 -12.00 -1.68 11.01
N THR A 65 -11.91 -2.34 12.17
CA THR A 65 -12.81 -2.09 13.31
C THR A 65 -12.05 -1.37 14.41
N ALA A 66 -12.61 -0.27 14.92
CA ALA A 66 -12.06 0.44 16.07
C ALA A 66 -12.05 -0.46 17.31
N GLU A 67 -10.87 -0.96 17.69
CA GLU A 67 -10.64 -1.79 18.88
C GLU A 67 -9.20 -1.57 19.40
N PRO A 68 -8.84 -2.03 20.61
CA PRO A 68 -7.45 -2.00 21.04
C PRO A 68 -6.54 -2.71 20.03
N ILE A 69 -5.45 -2.04 19.60
CA ILE A 69 -4.58 -2.54 18.53
C ILE A 69 -3.67 -3.70 18.96
N GLY A 70 -3.46 -3.90 20.27
CA GLY A 70 -2.55 -4.90 20.84
C GLY A 70 -2.76 -6.34 20.31
N PRO A 71 -3.98 -6.91 20.38
CA PRO A 71 -4.26 -8.24 19.84
C PRO A 71 -3.94 -8.39 18.35
N THR A 72 -4.17 -7.34 17.55
CA THR A 72 -3.83 -7.33 16.12
C THR A 72 -2.32 -7.31 15.90
N ILE A 73 -1.58 -6.51 16.68
CA ILE A 73 -0.11 -6.50 16.67
C ILE A 73 0.43 -7.90 16.99
N ASP A 74 -0.08 -8.54 18.05
CA ASP A 74 0.38 -9.88 18.46
C ASP A 74 0.07 -10.95 17.39
N ALA A 75 -1.10 -10.85 16.76
CA ALA A 75 -1.45 -11.75 15.66
C ALA A 75 -0.55 -11.55 14.43
N ILE A 76 -0.21 -10.30 14.07
CA ILE A 76 0.75 -10.00 13.00
C ILE A 76 2.14 -10.54 13.33
N ARG A 77 2.61 -10.35 14.58
CA ARG A 77 3.91 -10.89 15.04
C ARG A 77 3.94 -12.41 14.94
N GLY A 78 2.85 -13.08 15.29
CA GLY A 78 2.72 -14.53 15.16
C GLY A 78 2.73 -15.00 13.70
N ALA A 79 1.95 -14.35 12.83
CA ALA A 79 1.87 -14.70 11.42
C ALA A 79 3.21 -14.53 10.68
N LEU A 80 4.00 -13.52 11.08
CA LEU A 80 5.27 -13.16 10.44
C LEU A 80 6.51 -13.59 11.24
N ALA A 81 6.35 -14.46 12.23
CA ALA A 81 7.45 -14.90 13.12
C ALA A 81 8.62 -15.55 12.35
N TRP A 82 8.34 -16.13 11.18
CA TRP A 82 9.33 -16.78 10.32
C TRP A 82 10.33 -15.81 9.67
N ILE A 83 10.00 -14.52 9.56
CA ILE A 83 10.90 -13.51 8.97
C ILE A 83 12.08 -13.24 9.90
N GLY A 84 11.84 -13.21 11.21
CA GLY A 84 12.86 -12.96 12.22
C GLY A 84 12.41 -12.02 13.32
N LYS A 85 13.37 -11.31 13.92
CA LYS A 85 13.12 -10.46 15.10
C LYS A 85 12.23 -9.27 14.73
N CYS A 86 11.15 -9.10 15.49
CA CYS A 86 10.21 -7.99 15.34
C CYS A 86 10.36 -6.96 16.46
N LYS A 87 10.56 -5.69 16.09
CA LYS A 87 10.40 -4.53 16.97
C LYS A 87 9.04 -3.87 16.68
N ALA A 88 8.24 -3.65 17.71
CA ALA A 88 6.98 -2.91 17.60
C ALA A 88 7.14 -1.53 18.25
N GLU A 89 6.63 -0.50 17.59
CA GLU A 89 6.65 0.90 18.06
C GLU A 89 5.30 1.54 17.77
N GLN A 90 4.79 2.35 18.70
CA GLN A 90 3.61 3.17 18.46
C GLN A 90 4.05 4.54 17.96
N ALA A 91 3.53 4.96 16.80
CA ALA A 91 3.88 6.21 16.13
C ALA A 91 2.62 7.02 15.87
N GLY A 92 2.25 7.89 16.81
CA GLY A 92 1.08 8.74 16.71
C GLY A 92 -0.21 7.92 16.60
N HIS A 93 -0.79 7.87 15.39
CA HIS A 93 -2.05 7.18 15.08
C HIS A 93 -1.84 5.84 14.37
N SER A 94 -0.58 5.41 14.28
CA SER A 94 -0.18 4.17 13.64
C SER A 94 0.61 3.27 14.59
N ALA A 95 0.48 1.96 14.39
CA ALA A 95 1.38 0.97 14.97
C ALA A 95 2.36 0.50 13.90
N HIS A 96 3.66 0.54 14.20
CA HIS A 96 4.72 0.11 13.29
C HIS A 96 5.37 -1.16 13.81
N LEU A 97 5.47 -2.17 12.97
CA LEU A 97 6.24 -3.38 13.22
C LEU A 97 7.37 -3.46 12.21
N VAL A 98 8.59 -3.67 12.70
CA VAL A 98 9.78 -3.80 11.88
C VAL A 98 10.37 -5.18 12.11
N PHE A 99 10.32 -6.01 11.07
CA PHE A 99 10.94 -7.33 11.04
C PHE A 99 12.29 -7.21 10.34
N ARG A 100 13.37 -7.66 10.99
CA ARG A 100 14.70 -7.68 10.38
C ARG A 100 15.10 -9.09 10.00
N PHE A 101 15.70 -9.22 8.83
CA PHE A 101 16.20 -10.48 8.29
C PHE A 101 17.52 -10.25 7.54
N ALA A 102 18.28 -11.33 7.32
CA ALA A 102 19.47 -11.33 6.49
C ALA A 102 19.07 -11.91 5.12
N PRO A 103 19.29 -11.19 4.01
CA PRO A 103 18.92 -11.70 2.70
C PRO A 103 19.83 -12.85 2.27
N GLU A 104 19.29 -13.87 1.63
CA GLU A 104 20.04 -14.98 1.05
C GLU A 104 21.03 -14.50 -0.02
N ALA A 105 20.64 -13.51 -0.81
CA ALA A 105 21.50 -12.94 -1.84
C ALA A 105 22.77 -12.26 -1.28
N GLU A 106 22.71 -11.76 -0.05
CA GLU A 106 23.82 -11.06 0.59
C GLU A 106 23.80 -11.24 2.13
N PRO A 107 24.21 -12.42 2.65
CA PRO A 107 24.02 -12.80 4.05
C PRO A 107 24.72 -11.90 5.08
N GLY A 108 25.69 -11.09 4.64
CA GLY A 108 26.39 -10.10 5.48
C GLY A 108 25.59 -8.82 5.72
N THR A 109 24.43 -8.64 5.07
CA THR A 109 23.59 -7.45 5.21
C THR A 109 22.33 -7.73 6.03
N SER A 110 21.62 -6.67 6.39
CA SER A 110 20.31 -6.77 7.05
C SER A 110 19.28 -5.92 6.32
N LEU A 111 18.22 -6.57 5.85
CA LEU A 111 17.03 -5.92 5.32
C LEU A 111 15.94 -5.83 6.40
N LYS A 112 14.89 -5.07 6.10
CA LYS A 112 13.73 -4.92 6.97
C LYS A 112 12.45 -5.02 6.17
N LEU A 113 11.44 -5.67 6.75
CA LEU A 113 10.06 -5.52 6.35
C LEU A 113 9.36 -4.63 7.38
N LYS A 114 8.78 -3.52 6.92
CA LYS A 114 7.94 -2.66 7.75
C LYS A 114 6.47 -2.99 7.50
N VAL A 115 5.73 -3.18 8.58
CA VAL A 115 4.27 -3.27 8.58
C VAL A 115 3.74 -2.07 9.36
N GLU A 116 3.06 -1.16 8.69
CA GLU A 116 2.39 -0.01 9.31
C GLU A 116 0.90 -0.27 9.40
N ILE A 117 0.27 0.05 10.53
CA ILE A 117 -1.17 -0.14 10.72
C ILE A 117 -1.76 1.20 11.14
N ASN A 118 -2.57 1.81 10.28
CA ASN A 118 -3.37 2.98 10.63
C ASN A 118 -4.53 2.55 11.55
N THR A 119 -4.67 3.22 12.70
CA THR A 119 -5.65 2.87 13.75
C THR A 119 -6.79 3.86 13.88
N ARG A 120 -6.96 4.80 12.93
CA ARG A 120 -7.98 5.86 13.00
C ARG A 120 -8.84 5.98 11.75
N GLU A 121 -8.28 5.71 10.57
CA GLU A 121 -8.98 5.86 9.29
C GLU A 121 -9.88 4.64 9.01
N HIS A 122 -10.88 4.39 9.86
CA HIS A 122 -11.79 3.25 9.73
C HIS A 122 -12.87 3.43 8.65
N ALA A 123 -13.12 4.67 8.24
CA ALA A 123 -14.15 5.00 7.26
C ALA A 123 -13.72 4.62 5.84
N SER A 124 -14.71 4.29 5.02
CA SER A 124 -14.59 4.01 3.59
C SER A 124 -15.87 4.45 2.90
N LEU A 125 -15.76 5.04 1.71
CA LEU A 125 -16.87 5.47 0.87
C LEU A 125 -17.47 4.31 0.06
N TYR A 126 -16.62 3.44 -0.50
CA TYR A 126 -16.98 2.31 -1.36
C TYR A 126 -16.79 0.94 -0.70
N GLY A 127 -16.24 0.91 0.51
CA GLY A 127 -16.02 -0.30 1.30
C GLY A 127 -14.76 -1.06 0.94
N THR A 128 -14.64 -2.26 1.53
CA THR A 128 -13.56 -3.20 1.26
C THR A 128 -14.08 -4.43 0.52
N GLN A 129 -13.20 -5.06 -0.25
CA GLN A 129 -13.47 -6.30 -0.97
C GLN A 129 -12.26 -7.24 -0.94
N GLY A 130 -12.50 -8.51 -1.22
CA GLY A 130 -11.45 -9.53 -1.35
C GLY A 130 -10.80 -9.48 -2.73
N TYR A 131 -9.48 -9.43 -2.76
CA TYR A 131 -8.66 -9.56 -3.96
C TYR A 131 -7.94 -10.92 -3.93
N PRO A 132 -8.27 -11.85 -4.85
CA PRO A 132 -7.57 -13.11 -4.94
C PRO A 132 -6.08 -12.89 -5.21
N PHE A 133 -5.23 -13.46 -4.37
CA PHE A 133 -3.80 -13.32 -4.45
C PHE A 133 -3.14 -14.70 -4.39
N LYS A 134 -2.24 -14.98 -5.33
CA LYS A 134 -1.54 -16.26 -5.44
C LYS A 134 -0.05 -16.03 -5.61
N VAL A 135 0.74 -16.80 -4.85
CA VAL A 135 2.18 -16.92 -5.03
C VAL A 135 2.49 -18.39 -5.34
N GLU A 136 3.23 -18.63 -6.40
CA GLU A 136 3.60 -19.99 -6.82
C GLU A 136 5.01 -20.01 -7.39
N ASN A 137 5.95 -20.46 -6.59
CA ASN A 137 7.34 -20.66 -6.97
C ASN A 137 7.99 -21.74 -6.07
N GLY A 138 9.27 -22.07 -6.33
CA GLY A 138 10.00 -23.10 -5.58
C GLY A 138 10.28 -22.77 -4.12
N TRP A 139 10.18 -21.49 -3.72
CA TRP A 139 10.42 -21.03 -2.36
C TRP A 139 9.14 -20.96 -1.52
N PHE A 140 8.01 -20.56 -2.14
CA PHE A 140 6.72 -20.47 -1.47
C PHE A 140 5.56 -20.72 -2.43
N ASN A 141 4.55 -21.44 -1.94
CA ASN A 141 3.26 -21.61 -2.61
C ASN A 141 2.15 -21.27 -1.62
N GLY A 142 1.30 -20.31 -1.98
CA GLY A 142 0.23 -19.83 -1.12
C GLY A 142 -0.83 -19.05 -1.88
N VAL A 143 -2.03 -19.05 -1.32
CA VAL A 143 -3.17 -18.27 -1.80
C VAL A 143 -3.80 -17.54 -0.62
N ALA A 144 -4.35 -16.36 -0.88
CA ALA A 144 -5.15 -15.62 0.08
C ALA A 144 -6.15 -14.72 -0.64
N ASP A 145 -7.29 -14.46 0.00
CA ASP A 145 -8.16 -13.36 -0.39
C ASP A 145 -7.78 -12.13 0.44
N ILE A 146 -7.03 -11.22 -0.19
CA ILE A 146 -6.54 -10.02 0.46
C ILE A 146 -7.66 -9.01 0.56
N ILE A 147 -8.07 -8.66 1.77
CA ILE A 147 -9.04 -7.58 2.00
C ILE A 147 -8.36 -6.25 1.72
N SER A 148 -8.89 -5.47 0.79
CA SER A 148 -8.40 -4.14 0.44
C SER A 148 -9.57 -3.25 0.02
N TYR A 149 -9.29 -1.97 -0.18
CA TYR A 149 -10.28 -0.97 -0.58
C TYR A 149 -10.57 -1.02 -2.07
N ASP A 150 -11.69 -0.44 -2.48
CA ASP A 150 -12.00 -0.22 -3.89
C ASP A 150 -10.85 0.50 -4.62
N LYS A 151 -10.70 0.23 -5.92
CA LYS A 151 -9.56 0.72 -6.71
C LYS A 151 -9.47 2.24 -6.67
N GLU A 152 -10.59 2.97 -6.81
CA GLU A 152 -10.57 4.43 -6.74
C GLU A 152 -10.15 4.94 -5.37
N GLU A 153 -10.54 4.27 -4.28
CA GLU A 153 -10.11 4.65 -2.93
C GLU A 153 -8.62 4.46 -2.70
N LEU A 154 -8.04 3.36 -3.18
CA LEU A 154 -6.59 3.13 -3.08
C LEU A 154 -5.82 4.28 -3.74
N PHE A 155 -6.29 4.77 -4.89
CA PHE A 155 -5.70 5.87 -5.63
C PHE A 155 -5.90 7.26 -5.02
N VAL A 156 -6.84 7.43 -4.07
CA VAL A 156 -6.98 8.69 -3.31
C VAL A 156 -5.66 9.09 -2.65
N THR A 157 -4.94 8.11 -2.09
CA THR A 157 -3.66 8.39 -1.43
C THR A 157 -2.60 8.94 -2.40
N LYS A 158 -2.64 8.50 -3.67
CA LYS A 158 -1.76 8.99 -4.74
C LYS A 158 -2.16 10.40 -5.18
N LEU A 159 -3.45 10.65 -5.38
CA LEU A 159 -3.97 11.98 -5.69
C LEU A 159 -3.61 13.00 -4.60
N ARG A 160 -3.83 12.64 -3.34
CA ARG A 160 -3.48 13.47 -2.20
C ARG A 160 -1.98 13.73 -2.11
N ALA A 161 -1.15 12.69 -2.23
CA ALA A 161 0.30 12.82 -2.16
C ALA A 161 0.84 13.69 -3.32
N HIS A 162 0.30 13.53 -4.52
CA HIS A 162 0.63 14.36 -5.67
C HIS A 162 0.35 15.85 -5.39
N LEU A 163 -0.86 16.18 -4.91
CA LEU A 163 -1.27 17.56 -4.62
C LEU A 163 -0.50 18.21 -3.45
N GLN A 164 0.02 17.41 -2.51
CA GLN A 164 0.75 17.90 -1.34
C GLN A 164 2.26 18.01 -1.59
N ARG A 165 2.87 17.00 -2.21
CA ARG A 165 4.33 16.81 -2.25
C ARG A 165 4.94 16.87 -3.65
N ARG A 166 4.11 17.03 -4.71
CA ARG A 166 4.53 17.15 -6.13
C ARG A 166 5.54 16.08 -6.57
N LYS A 167 5.30 14.80 -6.23
CA LYS A 167 6.17 13.71 -6.65
C LYS A 167 5.72 13.13 -8.00
N ASN A 168 6.66 13.03 -8.95
CA ASN A 168 6.42 12.49 -10.29
C ASN A 168 5.88 11.05 -10.28
N ARG A 169 6.28 10.25 -9.29
CA ARG A 169 5.82 8.86 -9.15
C ARG A 169 4.31 8.77 -8.91
N ASP A 170 3.76 9.66 -8.08
CA ASP A 170 2.32 9.60 -7.79
C ASP A 170 1.49 10.01 -9.01
N LEU A 171 2.00 10.93 -9.84
CA LEU A 171 1.39 11.27 -11.14
C LEU A 171 1.45 10.09 -12.12
N PHE A 172 2.60 9.40 -12.17
CA PHE A 172 2.77 8.22 -13.00
C PHE A 172 1.78 7.12 -12.61
N ASP A 173 1.65 6.81 -11.31
CA ASP A 173 0.70 5.81 -10.83
C ASP A 173 -0.73 6.18 -11.24
N LEU A 174 -1.14 7.44 -11.06
CA LEU A 174 -2.47 7.92 -11.47
C LEU A 174 -2.70 7.77 -12.98
N HIS A 175 -1.73 8.18 -13.81
CA HIS A 175 -1.80 8.05 -15.26
C HIS A 175 -2.02 6.58 -15.66
N GLU A 176 -1.22 5.70 -15.09
CA GLU A 176 -1.28 4.26 -15.36
C GLU A 176 -2.57 3.64 -14.81
N GLY A 177 -3.09 4.14 -13.70
CA GLY A 177 -4.39 3.76 -13.17
C GLY A 177 -5.53 4.09 -14.15
N PHE A 178 -5.56 5.30 -14.72
CA PHE A 178 -6.54 5.65 -15.74
C PHE A 178 -6.39 4.80 -17.01
N ARG A 179 -5.14 4.52 -17.41
CA ARG A 179 -4.84 3.79 -18.65
C ARG A 179 -5.13 2.29 -18.57
N GLU A 180 -4.68 1.62 -17.50
CA GLU A 180 -4.73 0.15 -17.39
C GLU A 180 -5.90 -0.36 -16.53
N LEU A 181 -6.32 0.42 -15.52
CA LEU A 181 -7.32 -0.01 -14.53
C LEU A 181 -8.69 0.62 -14.78
N SER A 182 -8.80 1.48 -15.78
CA SER A 182 -10.01 2.24 -16.11
C SER A 182 -10.62 2.87 -14.87
N LEU A 183 -9.80 3.64 -14.13
CA LEU A 183 -10.28 4.41 -12.99
C LEU A 183 -11.35 5.41 -13.46
N HIS A 184 -12.42 5.52 -12.68
CA HIS A 184 -13.47 6.51 -12.92
C HIS A 184 -13.09 7.84 -12.25
N PRO A 185 -12.82 8.91 -13.01
CA PRO A 185 -12.42 10.20 -12.43
C PRO A 185 -13.44 10.73 -11.40
N GLU A 186 -14.73 10.58 -11.67
CA GLU A 186 -15.80 11.07 -10.78
C GLU A 186 -15.79 10.32 -9.45
N ARG A 187 -15.58 9.00 -9.49
CA ARG A 187 -15.50 8.18 -8.27
C ARG A 187 -14.23 8.47 -7.47
N LEU A 188 -13.10 8.68 -8.14
CA LEU A 188 -11.84 9.04 -7.49
C LEU A 188 -11.95 10.41 -6.79
N VAL A 189 -12.54 11.40 -7.46
CA VAL A 189 -12.76 12.73 -6.88
C VAL A 189 -13.74 12.65 -5.70
N ALA A 190 -14.85 11.92 -5.82
CA ALA A 190 -15.79 11.74 -4.72
C ALA A 190 -15.14 11.06 -3.50
N ALA A 191 -14.30 10.05 -3.72
CA ALA A 191 -13.53 9.42 -2.65
C ALA A 191 -12.52 10.40 -2.03
N PHE A 192 -11.82 11.20 -2.83
CA PHE A 192 -10.91 12.21 -2.33
C PHE A 192 -11.63 13.28 -1.48
N GLU A 193 -12.78 13.78 -1.92
CA GLU A 193 -13.61 14.72 -1.17
C GLU A 193 -14.12 14.10 0.15
N HIS A 194 -14.54 12.83 0.11
CA HIS A 194 -14.93 12.09 1.32
C HIS A 194 -13.80 12.09 2.35
N TYR A 195 -12.59 11.66 1.98
CA TYR A 195 -11.46 11.63 2.92
C TYR A 195 -11.02 13.04 3.36
N LEU A 196 -11.11 14.06 2.52
CA LEU A 196 -10.88 15.45 2.93
C LEU A 196 -11.89 15.94 3.97
N SER A 197 -13.16 15.53 3.85
CA SER A 197 -14.20 15.93 4.81
C SER A 197 -14.01 15.32 6.20
N LEU A 198 -13.31 14.17 6.27
CA LEU A 198 -12.93 13.51 7.51
C LEU A 198 -11.70 14.14 8.16
N GLU A 199 -10.93 14.93 7.40
CA GLU A 199 -9.76 15.63 7.89
C GLU A 199 -10.14 17.03 8.36
N GLU A 200 -9.82 17.37 9.61
CA GLU A 200 -10.08 18.71 10.19
C GLU A 200 -9.33 19.85 9.45
N ASN A 201 -8.49 19.54 8.46
CA ASN A 201 -7.76 20.51 7.63
C ASN A 201 -8.36 20.60 6.21
N VAL A 202 -9.24 21.58 6.02
CA VAL A 202 -9.92 21.87 4.75
C VAL A 202 -8.91 22.19 3.63
N ILE A 203 -8.62 21.22 2.76
CA ILE A 203 -8.09 21.54 1.42
C ILE A 203 -9.29 21.97 0.58
N THR A 204 -9.49 23.28 0.44
CA THR A 204 -10.57 23.80 -0.42
C THR A 204 -10.31 23.47 -1.88
N ARG A 205 -11.38 23.23 -2.66
CA ARG A 205 -11.32 23.00 -4.11
C ARG A 205 -10.50 24.08 -4.84
N ALA A 206 -10.66 25.35 -4.45
CA ALA A 206 -9.89 26.47 -4.97
C ALA A 206 -8.37 26.32 -4.73
N ASN A 207 -7.95 25.78 -3.57
CA ASN A 207 -6.54 25.52 -3.27
C ASN A 207 -5.99 24.34 -4.06
N ALA A 208 -6.82 23.34 -4.40
CA ALA A 208 -6.42 22.22 -5.26
C ALA A 208 -6.30 22.64 -6.74
N GLU A 209 -7.27 23.40 -7.25
CA GLU A 209 -7.29 23.93 -8.62
C GLU A 209 -6.11 24.90 -8.86
N HIS A 210 -5.83 25.82 -7.93
CA HIS A 210 -4.69 26.73 -8.03
C HIS A 210 -3.34 26.01 -8.08
N ARG A 211 -3.22 24.85 -7.42
CA ARG A 211 -2.00 24.01 -7.46
C ARG A 211 -1.89 23.21 -8.77
N GLY A 212 -3.02 22.82 -9.37
CA GLY A 212 -3.09 22.19 -10.69
C GLY A 212 -2.66 23.13 -11.81
N ASP A 213 -3.20 24.35 -11.83
CA ASP A 213 -2.90 25.37 -12.86
C ASP A 213 -1.44 25.82 -12.87
N GLN A 214 -0.83 25.97 -11.69
CA GLN A 214 0.60 26.28 -11.61
C GLN A 214 1.47 25.18 -12.23
N SER A 215 1.03 23.91 -12.17
CA SER A 215 1.77 22.77 -12.74
C SER A 215 1.69 22.74 -14.27
N ALA A 216 0.53 23.11 -14.84
CA ALA A 216 0.37 23.29 -16.29
C ALA A 216 1.20 24.46 -16.83
N HIS A 217 1.28 25.57 -16.08
CA HIS A 217 2.05 26.74 -16.47
C HIS A 217 3.57 26.48 -16.51
N TYR A 218 4.11 25.73 -15.54
CA TYR A 218 5.53 25.34 -15.53
C TYR A 218 5.90 24.27 -16.56
N ALA A 219 4.97 23.37 -16.93
CA ALA A 219 5.18 22.40 -17.99
C ALA A 219 5.27 23.08 -19.38
N GLY A 220 4.48 24.13 -19.60
CA GLY A 220 4.52 24.94 -20.83
C GLY A 220 5.81 25.76 -21.02
N GLN A 221 6.46 26.16 -19.93
CA GLN A 221 7.73 26.92 -19.99
C GLN A 221 8.98 26.04 -20.21
N ARG A 222 8.87 24.72 -20.08
CA ARG A 222 9.97 23.76 -20.33
C ARG A 222 9.92 23.10 -21.70
N ALA A 223 8.85 23.33 -22.45
CA ALA A 223 8.64 22.80 -23.80
C ALA A 223 8.78 23.89 -24.88
N ALA A 224 9.25 25.09 -24.52
CA ALA A 224 9.56 26.21 -25.42
C ALA A 224 11.06 26.48 -25.46
#